data_AF-A0A2H5VKI9-F1
#
_entry.id   AF-A0A2H5VKI9-F1
#
_cell.length_a   1.000
_cell.length_b   1.000
_cell.length_c   1.000
_cell.angle_alpha   90.00
_cell.angle_beta   90.00
_cell.angle_gamma   90.00
#
_symmetry.space_group_name_H-M   'P 1'
#
loop_
_entity.id
_entity.type
_entity.pdbx_description
1 polymer ?
#
loop_
_entity_poly.entity_id
_entity_poly.type
_entity_poly.pdbx_seq_one_letter_code
_entity_poly.pdbx_strand_id
1 'polypeptide(L)'
;MENLRSEEREELYKRLEEAVGRTAAEMLIGAIEQLIARETARALSDHLRALHEVVERILEGHERTRETLTRLIEAQTQMGERVGQLAEAQLRTEERIERLEAAVAQLAHAQARTEELVKQLAEAQARTEERLARLEAIVEELAQAQARTEERVTRLEAIVEQLVQAQARAEERLERLEATVAQLAHTQARTEELVKQLAEAQARTEERVTQLEATVAQLAHTQARTEELVKQLAEAQARTEERVTQLEATVAQLAHTQARTEELVKQLAEAQARTEERVTQLEATVAQLAHAQARTEELVKQLAEAQARTEERVTQLEATVAQLAHAQARTEELVKQLAEAQARTEERVTQLEATVAQLAHAQARTEELVKQLAEAQARTEERVTQLEATVAQLAHAQARTEELVKQLAEAQARTEERVGRLEELTAQLARGQAELREAMKALAEEQTRIQRELRHLAKQVGGLSETLGADLEDLAYIVLHDVLKREFGWEVGPLERTFQRWNDRLEEINVFGRATDPARPGRVIWIVGEAKYNLTIREVDRFAKLVERARKHLIGEIFPVCFCRRARPEVQEHVRKLGLRLVFSYGRLI
;
A
#
# COMPACT_ATOMS: atom_id res chain seq x y z
N MET A 1 15.75 131.86 6.31
CA MET A 1 14.61 132.71 6.70
C MET A 1 13.29 131.99 6.41
N GLU A 2 13.09 130.77 6.90
CA GLU A 2 11.82 130.03 6.74
C GLU A 2 10.97 130.07 8.03
N ASN A 3 11.45 130.81 9.04
CA ASN A 3 10.81 130.96 10.35
C ASN A 3 10.64 132.43 10.81
N LEU A 4 10.86 133.40 9.93
CA LEU A 4 10.61 134.80 10.27
C LEU A 4 9.13 135.10 10.05
N ARG A 5 8.46 135.58 11.09
CA ARG A 5 7.05 135.98 11.02
C ARG A 5 6.93 137.10 9.99
N SER A 6 5.80 137.17 9.29
CA SER A 6 5.58 138.19 8.25
C SER A 6 5.95 139.60 8.72
N GLU A 7 5.70 139.91 10.00
CA GLU A 7 6.07 141.17 10.67
C GLU A 7 7.60 141.40 10.74
N GLU A 8 8.39 140.38 11.08
CA GLU A 8 9.86 140.50 11.16
C GLU A 8 10.50 140.62 9.78
N ARG A 9 9.87 140.02 8.75
CA ARG A 9 10.28 140.13 7.35
C ARG A 9 10.03 141.53 6.80
N GLU A 10 8.90 142.14 7.18
CA GLU A 10 8.53 143.51 6.83
C GLU A 10 9.44 144.52 7.53
N GLU A 11 9.79 144.30 8.81
CA GLU A 11 10.71 145.18 9.55
C GLU A 11 12.16 145.08 9.06
N LEU A 12 12.63 143.88 8.68
CA LEU A 12 13.90 143.70 7.97
C LEU A 12 13.90 144.41 6.61
N TYR A 13 12.80 144.34 5.85
CA TYR A 13 12.64 145.06 4.59
C TYR A 13 12.79 146.57 4.80
N LYS A 14 12.09 147.11 5.80
CA LYS A 14 12.07 148.53 6.11
C LYS A 14 13.45 149.06 6.56
N ARG A 15 14.15 148.32 7.42
CA ARG A 15 15.52 148.65 7.85
C ARG A 15 16.54 148.56 6.73
N LEU A 16 16.43 147.58 5.83
CA LEU A 16 17.30 147.49 4.66
C LEU A 16 17.01 148.61 3.64
N GLU A 17 15.74 148.97 3.47
CA GLU A 17 15.31 150.06 2.59
C GLU A 17 15.81 151.42 3.08
N GLU A 18 15.76 151.70 4.40
CA GLU A 18 16.34 152.91 5.00
C GLU A 18 17.86 152.99 4.88
N ALA A 19 18.57 151.85 5.01
CA ALA A 19 20.02 151.82 5.02
C ALA A 19 20.66 151.87 3.63
N VAL A 20 20.01 151.32 2.60
CA VAL A 20 20.62 151.10 1.28
C VAL A 20 19.74 151.56 0.11
N GLY A 21 18.50 152.01 0.38
CA GLY A 21 17.51 152.40 -0.62
C GLY A 21 16.69 151.22 -1.16
N ARG A 22 15.43 151.48 -1.54
CA ARG A 22 14.43 150.47 -1.94
C ARG A 22 14.92 149.45 -2.97
N THR A 23 15.56 149.94 -4.02
CA THR A 23 16.02 149.11 -5.14
C THR A 23 17.13 148.14 -4.71
N ALA A 24 17.99 148.53 -3.77
CA ALA A 24 19.06 147.67 -3.27
C ALA A 24 18.53 146.63 -2.26
N ALA A 25 17.54 147.00 -1.44
CA ALA A 25 16.89 146.08 -0.51
C ALA A 25 16.14 144.95 -1.23
N GLU A 26 15.37 145.26 -2.28
CA GLU A 26 14.66 144.27 -3.11
C GLU A 26 15.63 143.27 -3.75
N MET A 27 16.77 143.74 -4.28
CA MET A 27 17.80 142.85 -4.85
C MET A 27 18.45 141.95 -3.81
N LEU A 28 18.77 142.48 -2.62
CA LEU A 28 19.39 141.67 -1.55
C LEU A 28 18.44 140.61 -1.01
N ILE A 29 17.16 140.95 -0.81
CA ILE A 29 16.18 139.98 -0.33
C ILE A 29 15.87 138.94 -1.41
N GLY A 30 15.74 139.34 -2.68
CA GLY A 30 15.64 138.41 -3.80
C GLY A 30 16.85 137.48 -3.91
N ALA A 31 18.07 137.98 -3.67
CA ALA A 31 19.28 137.17 -3.64
C ALA A 31 19.31 136.18 -2.46
N ILE A 32 18.85 136.60 -1.28
CA ILE A 32 18.77 135.73 -0.10
C ILE A 32 17.68 134.66 -0.27
N GLU A 33 16.53 135.00 -0.83
CA GLU A 33 15.47 134.05 -1.15
C GLU A 33 15.93 133.03 -2.21
N GLN A 34 16.67 133.48 -3.23
CA GLN A 34 17.29 132.58 -4.20
C GLN A 34 18.35 131.68 -3.57
N LEU A 35 19.14 132.18 -2.61
CA LEU A 35 20.11 131.38 -1.87
C LEU A 35 19.42 130.34 -1.00
N ILE A 36 18.39 130.72 -0.25
CA ILE A 36 17.60 129.79 0.58
C ILE A 36 16.93 128.75 -0.31
N ALA A 37 16.28 129.14 -1.42
CA ALA A 37 15.64 128.21 -2.34
C ALA A 37 16.66 127.25 -2.99
N ARG A 38 17.87 127.71 -3.31
CA ARG A 38 18.95 126.85 -3.79
C ARG A 38 19.44 125.89 -2.71
N GLU A 39 19.56 126.35 -1.48
CA GLU A 39 20.05 125.55 -0.35
C GLU A 39 19.02 124.51 0.10
N THR A 40 17.72 124.86 0.15
CA THR A 40 16.63 123.91 0.41
C THR A 40 16.46 122.92 -0.75
N ALA A 41 16.55 123.36 -2.02
CA ALA A 41 16.54 122.46 -3.16
C ALA A 41 17.74 121.49 -3.14
N ARG A 42 18.90 121.94 -2.70
CA ARG A 42 20.10 121.10 -2.54
C ARG A 42 19.94 120.09 -1.41
N ALA A 43 19.45 120.53 -0.24
CA ALA A 43 19.15 119.64 0.89
C ALA A 43 18.07 118.60 0.53
N LEU A 44 17.02 119.01 -0.18
CA LEU A 44 15.98 118.09 -0.67
C LEU A 44 16.57 117.09 -1.69
N SER A 45 17.44 117.55 -2.60
CA SER A 45 18.13 116.69 -3.56
C SER A 45 19.05 115.68 -2.88
N ASP A 46 19.79 116.10 -1.85
CA ASP A 46 20.66 115.22 -1.09
C ASP A 46 19.86 114.22 -0.24
N HIS A 47 18.73 114.63 0.35
CA HIS A 47 17.79 113.71 1.02
C HIS A 47 17.15 112.71 0.04
N LEU A 48 16.74 113.16 -1.16
CA LEU A 48 16.21 112.28 -2.19
C LEU A 48 17.27 111.28 -2.69
N ARG A 49 18.54 111.70 -2.80
CA ARG A 49 19.65 110.81 -3.14
C ARG A 49 19.88 109.77 -2.04
N ALA A 50 19.94 110.20 -0.78
CA ALA A 50 20.09 109.29 0.36
C ALA A 50 18.91 108.30 0.47
N LEU A 51 17.68 108.76 0.18
CA LEU A 51 16.50 107.91 0.17
C LEU A 51 16.57 106.89 -0.99
N HIS A 52 17.01 107.30 -2.17
CA HIS A 52 17.24 106.41 -3.30
C HIS A 52 18.29 105.34 -2.97
N GLU A 53 19.42 105.70 -2.35
CA GLU A 53 20.45 104.75 -1.89
C GLU A 53 19.94 103.77 -0.82
N VAL A 54 19.01 104.18 0.04
CA VAL A 54 18.35 103.28 0.99
C VAL A 54 17.39 102.33 0.27
N VAL A 55 16.61 102.83 -0.67
CA VAL A 55 15.68 102.02 -1.48
C VAL A 55 16.45 100.98 -2.30
N GLU A 56 17.54 101.34 -2.97
CA GLU A 56 18.39 100.40 -3.70
C GLU A 56 18.96 99.31 -2.78
N ARG A 57 19.46 99.66 -1.60
CA ARG A 57 19.91 98.66 -0.60
C ARG A 57 18.79 97.73 -0.13
N ILE A 58 17.56 98.24 0.00
CA ILE A 58 16.40 97.42 0.35
C ILE A 58 16.04 96.48 -0.80
N LEU A 59 16.08 96.95 -2.05
CA LEU A 59 15.84 96.13 -3.24
C LEU A 59 16.88 95.01 -3.37
N GLU A 60 18.17 95.33 -3.23
CA GLU A 60 19.24 94.33 -3.20
C GLU A 60 19.05 93.31 -2.05
N GLY A 61 18.68 93.79 -0.86
CA GLY A 61 18.36 92.94 0.28
C GLY A 61 17.16 92.02 0.03
N HIS A 62 16.15 92.52 -0.67
CA HIS A 62 14.96 91.78 -1.04
C HIS A 62 15.27 90.71 -2.10
N GLU A 63 16.09 91.02 -3.10
CA GLU A 63 16.56 90.05 -4.09
C GLU A 63 17.38 88.94 -3.44
N ARG A 64 18.33 89.25 -2.56
CA ARG A 64 19.09 88.25 -1.79
C ARG A 64 18.16 87.36 -0.96
N THR A 65 17.17 87.96 -0.31
CA THR A 65 16.17 87.21 0.48
C THR A 65 15.35 86.29 -0.43
N ARG A 66 14.89 86.78 -1.57
CA ARG A 66 14.16 85.99 -2.57
C ARG A 66 15.00 84.82 -3.07
N GLU A 67 16.27 85.02 -3.40
CA GLU A 67 17.18 83.93 -3.80
C GLU A 67 17.35 82.88 -2.68
N THR A 68 17.51 83.31 -1.42
CA THR A 68 17.59 82.36 -0.30
C THR A 68 16.28 81.59 -0.09
N LEU A 69 15.13 82.23 -0.28
CA LEU A 69 13.82 81.58 -0.22
C LEU A 69 13.67 80.56 -1.36
N THR A 70 14.12 80.88 -2.57
CA THR A 70 14.12 79.92 -3.69
C THR A 70 14.98 78.70 -3.38
N ARG A 71 16.20 78.90 -2.87
CA ARG A 71 17.07 77.77 -2.45
C ARG A 71 16.46 76.95 -1.32
N LEU A 72 15.76 77.59 -0.38
CA LEU A 72 15.08 76.91 0.71
C LEU A 72 13.91 76.05 0.20
N ILE A 73 13.13 76.57 -0.76
CA ILE A 73 12.05 75.82 -1.42
C ILE A 73 12.63 74.60 -2.14
N GLU A 74 13.68 74.77 -2.92
CA GLU A 74 14.36 73.66 -3.61
C GLU A 74 14.88 72.61 -2.63
N ALA A 75 15.52 73.04 -1.54
CA ALA A 75 15.98 72.14 -0.47
C ALA A 75 14.81 71.41 0.22
N GLN A 76 13.67 72.09 0.44
CA GLN A 76 12.46 71.47 0.98
C GLN A 76 11.85 70.45 0.01
N THR A 77 11.84 70.74 -1.29
CA THR A 77 11.36 69.79 -2.31
C THR A 77 12.25 68.55 -2.34
N GLN A 78 13.57 68.71 -2.37
CA GLN A 78 14.52 67.59 -2.31
C GLN A 78 14.40 66.79 -1.01
N MET A 79 14.15 67.47 0.12
CA MET A 79 13.88 66.80 1.38
C MET A 79 12.58 66.00 1.33
N GLY A 80 11.52 66.55 0.74
CA GLY A 80 10.26 65.84 0.51
C GLY A 80 10.44 64.59 -0.35
N GLU A 81 11.23 64.67 -1.42
CA GLU A 81 11.57 63.51 -2.27
C GLU A 81 12.35 62.43 -1.48
N ARG A 82 13.34 62.82 -0.69
CA ARG A 82 14.11 61.87 0.16
C ARG A 82 13.24 61.22 1.22
N VAL A 83 12.32 61.97 1.83
CA VAL A 83 11.34 61.43 2.79
C VAL A 83 10.40 60.44 2.09
N GLY A 84 9.94 60.75 0.87
CA GLY A 84 9.15 59.82 0.06
C GLY A 84 9.91 58.53 -0.25
N GLN A 85 11.18 58.62 -0.67
CA GLN A 85 12.03 57.45 -0.92
C GLN A 85 12.27 56.62 0.35
N LEU A 86 12.44 57.27 1.51
CA LEU A 86 12.58 56.59 2.79
C LEU A 86 11.28 55.87 3.19
N ALA A 87 10.11 56.48 2.97
CA ALA A 87 8.83 55.84 3.23
C ALA A 87 8.61 54.62 2.34
N GLU A 88 8.95 54.70 1.06
CA GLU A 88 8.90 53.54 0.15
C GLU A 88 9.88 52.43 0.56
N ALA A 89 11.09 52.80 0.98
CA ALA A 89 12.07 51.83 1.49
C ALA A 89 11.59 51.16 2.78
N GLN A 90 10.94 51.91 3.67
CA GLN A 90 10.31 51.40 4.90
C GLN A 90 9.20 50.40 4.58
N LEU A 91 8.30 50.73 3.66
CA LEU A 91 7.21 49.83 3.26
C LEU A 91 7.75 48.53 2.65
N ARG A 92 8.82 48.59 1.83
CA ARG A 92 9.52 47.39 1.33
C ARG A 92 10.18 46.57 2.44
N THR A 93 10.68 47.20 3.50
CA THR A 93 11.22 46.46 4.64
C THR A 93 10.14 45.81 5.47
N GLU A 94 9.00 46.48 5.68
CA GLU A 94 7.83 45.91 6.36
C GLU A 94 7.31 44.68 5.60
N GLU A 95 7.16 44.77 4.28
CA GLU A 95 6.79 43.61 3.46
C GLU A 95 7.80 42.45 3.55
N ARG A 96 9.11 42.75 3.65
CA ARG A 96 10.13 41.71 3.84
C ARG A 96 10.06 41.09 5.23
N ILE A 97 9.72 41.87 6.26
CA ILE A 97 9.52 41.39 7.62
C ILE A 97 8.31 40.46 7.66
N GLU A 98 7.17 40.84 7.08
CA GLU A 98 5.98 39.98 7.01
C GLU A 98 6.27 38.65 6.30
N ARG A 99 7.03 38.68 5.19
CA ARG A 99 7.45 37.45 4.50
C ARG A 99 8.37 36.59 5.35
N LEU A 100 9.27 37.20 6.12
CA LEU A 100 10.15 36.48 7.04
C LEU A 100 9.35 35.87 8.20
N GLU A 101 8.40 36.59 8.78
CA GLU A 101 7.51 36.08 9.82
C GLU A 101 6.70 34.88 9.32
N ALA A 102 6.14 34.96 8.10
CA ALA A 102 5.45 33.85 7.47
C ALA A 102 6.38 32.64 7.24
N ALA A 103 7.62 32.86 6.80
CA ALA A 103 8.59 31.79 6.61
C ALA A 103 9.00 31.13 7.94
N VAL A 104 9.20 31.93 9.01
CA VAL A 104 9.50 31.44 10.35
C VAL A 104 8.32 30.63 10.91
N ALA A 105 7.09 31.08 10.69
CA ALA A 105 5.90 30.33 11.10
C ALA A 105 5.80 28.97 10.37
N GLN A 106 6.11 28.92 9.08
CA GLN A 106 6.16 27.65 8.34
C GLN A 106 7.26 26.72 8.83
N LEU A 107 8.45 27.26 9.13
CA LEU A 107 9.55 26.48 9.71
C LEU A 107 9.18 25.92 11.09
N ALA A 108 8.54 26.71 11.95
CA ALA A 108 8.07 26.26 13.26
C ALA A 108 7.04 25.12 13.13
N HIS A 109 6.13 25.21 12.16
CA HIS A 109 5.18 24.14 11.89
C HIS A 109 5.85 22.87 11.34
N ALA A 110 6.82 23.03 10.44
CA ALA A 110 7.62 21.91 9.94
C ALA A 110 8.42 21.24 11.06
N GLN A 111 9.02 22.03 11.95
CA GLN A 111 9.73 21.53 13.14
C GLN A 111 8.81 20.75 14.07
N ALA A 112 7.63 21.27 14.40
CA ALA A 112 6.65 20.56 15.23
C ALA A 112 6.24 19.21 14.61
N ARG A 113 6.07 19.16 13.28
CA ARG A 113 5.78 17.91 12.57
C ARG A 113 6.94 16.93 12.62
N THR A 114 8.18 17.40 12.51
CA THR A 114 9.35 16.52 12.65
C THR A 114 9.51 15.98 14.07
N GLU A 115 9.25 16.78 15.10
CA GLU A 115 9.27 16.32 16.50
C GLU A 115 8.22 15.24 16.75
N GLU A 116 7.03 15.40 16.18
CA GLU A 116 5.97 14.39 16.27
C GLU A 116 6.36 13.09 15.57
N LEU A 117 6.96 13.16 14.38
CA LEU A 117 7.48 11.97 13.70
C LEU A 117 8.59 11.28 14.49
N VAL A 118 9.47 12.04 15.15
CA VAL A 118 10.54 11.49 16.01
C VAL A 118 9.93 10.77 17.22
N LYS A 119 8.89 11.31 17.84
CA LYS A 119 8.17 10.62 18.93
C LYS A 119 7.53 9.32 18.45
N GLN A 120 6.86 9.33 17.30
CA GLN A 120 6.26 8.13 16.73
C GLN A 120 7.31 7.08 16.39
N LEU A 121 8.49 7.48 15.90
CA LEU A 121 9.60 6.57 15.64
C LEU A 121 10.14 5.97 16.94
N ALA A 122 10.28 6.76 18.00
CA ALA A 122 10.72 6.29 19.30
C ALA A 122 9.72 5.29 19.91
N GLU A 123 8.42 5.55 19.79
CA GLU A 123 7.37 4.61 20.22
C GLU A 123 7.39 3.32 19.40
N ALA A 124 7.58 3.41 18.08
CA ALA A 124 7.72 2.24 17.22
C ALA A 124 8.96 1.41 17.60
N GLN A 125 10.08 2.08 17.90
CA GLN A 125 11.31 1.45 18.34
C GLN A 125 11.12 0.74 19.70
N ALA A 126 10.48 1.38 20.67
CA ALA A 126 10.18 0.77 21.95
C ALA A 126 9.30 -0.49 21.80
N ARG A 127 8.29 -0.45 20.90
CA ARG A 127 7.46 -1.64 20.59
C ARG A 127 8.28 -2.75 19.94
N THR A 128 9.26 -2.43 19.10
CA THR A 128 10.14 -3.45 18.50
C THR A 128 11.07 -4.08 19.53
N GLU A 129 11.62 -3.29 20.45
CA GLU A 129 12.45 -3.77 21.56
C GLU A 129 11.64 -4.70 22.47
N GLU A 130 10.39 -4.35 22.79
CA GLU A 130 9.49 -5.21 23.57
C GLU A 130 9.20 -6.53 22.84
N ARG A 131 8.98 -6.50 21.52
CA ARG A 131 8.78 -7.72 20.72
C ARG A 131 10.03 -8.60 20.68
N LEU A 132 11.22 -8.00 20.62
CA LEU A 132 12.48 -8.74 20.69
C LEU A 132 12.66 -9.41 22.05
N ALA A 133 12.41 -8.70 23.16
CA ALA A 133 12.47 -9.28 24.49
C ALA A 133 11.48 -10.45 24.66
N ARG A 134 10.26 -10.35 24.11
CA ARG A 134 9.29 -11.46 24.09
C ARG A 134 9.78 -12.65 23.26
N LEU A 135 10.43 -12.40 22.12
CA LEU A 135 11.01 -13.46 21.29
C LEU A 135 12.16 -14.16 22.00
N GLU A 136 13.05 -13.41 22.65
CA GLU A 136 14.14 -13.98 23.46
C GLU A 136 13.59 -14.88 24.57
N ALA A 137 12.55 -14.43 25.30
CA ALA A 137 11.90 -15.25 26.32
C ALA A 137 11.28 -16.54 25.75
N ILE A 138 10.63 -16.48 24.58
CA ILE A 138 10.07 -17.67 23.91
C ILE A 138 11.18 -18.63 23.49
N VAL A 139 12.30 -18.12 22.95
CA VAL A 139 13.45 -18.95 22.56
C VAL A 139 14.05 -19.65 23.76
N GLU A 140 14.14 -18.97 24.91
CA GLU A 140 14.64 -19.56 26.14
C GLU A 140 13.68 -20.63 26.70
N GLU A 141 12.36 -20.41 26.66
CA GLU A 141 11.37 -21.45 26.99
C GLU A 141 11.46 -22.66 26.05
N LEU A 142 11.68 -22.44 24.75
CA LEU A 142 11.88 -23.52 23.78
C LEU A 142 13.15 -24.31 24.06
N ALA A 143 14.26 -23.64 24.39
CA ALA A 143 15.51 -24.29 24.77
C ALA A 143 15.33 -25.15 26.03
N GLN A 144 14.60 -24.65 27.03
CA GLN A 144 14.27 -25.42 28.24
C GLN A 144 13.34 -26.61 27.94
N ALA A 145 12.34 -26.43 27.08
CA ALA A 145 11.47 -27.51 26.64
C ALA A 145 12.26 -28.60 25.90
N GLN A 146 13.20 -28.21 25.04
CA GLN A 146 14.07 -29.13 24.32
C GLN A 146 14.98 -29.91 25.29
N ALA A 147 15.61 -29.25 26.26
CA ALA A 147 16.41 -29.92 27.29
C ALA A 147 15.59 -30.95 28.08
N ARG A 148 14.32 -30.63 28.44
CA ARG A 148 13.41 -31.58 29.09
C ARG A 148 13.06 -32.76 28.19
N THR A 149 12.92 -32.56 26.88
CA THR A 149 12.68 -33.66 25.95
C THR A 149 13.90 -34.57 25.82
N GLU A 150 15.11 -34.02 25.77
CA GLU A 150 16.35 -34.80 25.77
C GLU A 150 16.50 -35.63 27.06
N GLU A 151 16.17 -35.04 28.22
CA GLU A 151 16.13 -35.78 29.48
C GLU A 151 15.06 -36.90 29.49
N ARG A 152 13.90 -36.66 28.89
CA ARG A 152 12.87 -37.71 28.76
C ARG A 152 13.32 -38.84 27.83
N VAL A 153 14.03 -38.52 26.75
CA VAL A 153 14.58 -39.52 25.82
C VAL A 153 15.62 -40.38 26.54
N THR A 154 16.57 -39.77 27.25
CA THR A 154 17.58 -40.53 28.03
C THR A 154 16.94 -41.40 29.12
N ARG A 155 15.89 -40.92 29.80
CA ARG A 155 15.11 -41.75 30.74
C ARG A 155 14.39 -42.90 30.04
N LEU A 156 13.82 -42.68 28.86
CA LEU A 156 13.18 -43.74 28.08
C LEU A 156 14.20 -44.79 27.62
N GLU A 157 15.37 -44.37 27.17
CA GLU A 157 16.48 -45.27 26.82
C GLU A 157 16.86 -46.16 28.02
N ALA A 158 16.99 -45.58 29.21
CA ALA A 158 17.28 -46.33 30.43
C ALA A 158 16.15 -47.32 30.80
N ILE A 159 14.88 -46.93 30.62
CA ILE A 159 13.73 -47.84 30.86
C ILE A 159 13.72 -48.98 29.85
N VAL A 160 14.01 -48.71 28.58
CA VAL A 160 14.09 -49.74 27.53
C VAL A 160 15.22 -50.72 27.85
N GLU A 161 16.38 -50.24 28.30
CA GLU A 161 17.49 -51.11 28.71
C GLU A 161 17.10 -51.99 29.91
N GLN A 162 16.39 -51.43 30.89
CA GLN A 162 15.86 -52.21 32.02
C GLN A 162 14.81 -53.25 31.58
N LEU A 163 13.96 -52.93 30.61
CA LEU A 163 12.99 -53.88 30.05
C LEU A 163 13.69 -55.02 29.31
N VAL A 164 14.73 -54.74 28.54
CA VAL A 164 15.55 -55.76 27.88
C VAL A 164 16.17 -56.70 28.92
N GLN A 165 16.73 -56.15 30.01
CA GLN A 165 17.27 -56.97 31.10
C GLN A 165 16.19 -57.78 31.83
N ALA A 166 15.01 -57.20 32.06
CA ALA A 166 13.89 -57.90 32.69
C ALA A 166 13.38 -59.04 31.80
N GLN A 167 13.34 -58.83 30.48
CA GLN A 167 12.97 -59.85 29.51
C GLN A 167 13.98 -61.00 29.48
N ALA A 168 15.29 -60.70 29.47
CA ALA A 168 16.32 -61.73 29.56
C ALA A 168 16.20 -62.58 30.83
N ARG A 169 15.89 -61.96 31.98
CA ARG A 169 15.63 -62.68 33.24
C ARG A 169 14.34 -63.51 33.20
N ALA A 170 13.32 -63.06 32.47
CA ALA A 170 12.08 -63.82 32.29
C ALA A 170 12.30 -65.04 31.40
N GLU A 171 13.10 -64.90 30.35
CA GLU A 171 13.53 -66.00 29.48
C GLU A 171 14.33 -67.06 30.27
N GLU A 172 15.30 -66.64 31.10
CA GLU A 172 16.03 -67.57 31.97
C GLU A 172 15.12 -68.28 32.98
N ARG A 173 14.11 -67.59 33.52
CA ARG A 173 13.11 -68.20 34.41
C ARG A 173 12.22 -69.20 33.68
N LEU A 174 11.86 -68.94 32.42
CA LEU A 174 11.10 -69.86 31.59
C LEU A 174 11.91 -71.13 31.31
N GLU A 175 13.19 -71.02 30.94
CA GLU A 175 14.06 -72.20 30.77
C GLU A 175 14.16 -73.03 32.05
N ARG A 176 14.29 -72.38 33.21
CA ARG A 176 14.28 -73.07 34.51
C ARG A 176 12.94 -73.73 34.80
N LEU A 177 11.82 -73.06 34.48
CA LEU A 177 10.48 -73.63 34.66
C LEU A 177 10.29 -74.85 33.78
N GLU A 178 10.67 -74.78 32.50
CA GLU A 178 10.65 -75.91 31.57
C GLU A 178 11.47 -77.09 32.10
N ALA A 179 12.66 -76.83 32.63
CA ALA A 179 13.48 -77.87 33.28
C ALA A 179 12.77 -78.49 34.50
N THR A 180 12.11 -77.69 35.33
CA THR A 180 11.35 -78.22 36.48
C THR A 180 10.12 -79.02 36.07
N VAL A 181 9.41 -78.60 35.02
CA VAL A 181 8.26 -79.34 34.46
C VAL A 181 8.73 -80.68 33.88
N ALA A 182 9.87 -80.71 33.18
CA ALA A 182 10.47 -81.94 32.69
C ALA A 182 10.86 -82.89 33.84
N GLN A 183 11.43 -82.35 34.93
CA GLN A 183 11.73 -83.15 36.13
C GLN A 183 10.47 -83.68 36.80
N LEU A 184 9.43 -82.86 36.94
CA LEU A 184 8.14 -83.28 37.50
C LEU A 184 7.52 -84.40 36.66
N ALA A 185 7.51 -84.26 35.34
CA ALA A 185 7.03 -85.32 34.43
C ALA A 185 7.81 -86.63 34.62
N HIS A 186 9.13 -86.56 34.78
CA HIS A 186 9.95 -87.75 35.06
C HIS A 186 9.62 -88.37 36.43
N THR A 187 9.45 -87.55 37.48
CA THR A 187 9.06 -88.06 38.81
C THR A 187 7.66 -88.66 38.79
N GLN A 188 6.74 -88.08 38.03
CA GLN A 188 5.37 -88.57 37.90
C GLN A 188 5.33 -89.94 37.22
N ALA A 189 6.09 -90.13 36.13
CA ALA A 189 6.25 -91.43 35.49
C ALA A 189 6.82 -92.49 36.45
N ARG A 190 7.78 -92.10 37.30
CA ARG A 190 8.32 -93.00 38.32
C ARG A 190 7.30 -93.34 39.41
N THR A 191 6.45 -92.39 39.82
CA THR A 191 5.38 -92.66 40.79
C THR A 191 4.30 -93.57 40.20
N GLU A 192 3.96 -93.43 38.92
CA GLU A 192 3.02 -94.32 38.24
C GLU A 192 3.53 -95.77 38.22
N GLU A 193 4.82 -95.96 37.94
CA GLU A 193 5.46 -97.28 38.00
C GLU A 193 5.46 -97.87 39.42
N LEU A 194 5.72 -97.04 40.45
CA LEU A 194 5.64 -97.48 41.84
C LEU A 194 4.21 -97.87 42.26
N VAL A 195 3.20 -97.13 41.81
CA VAL A 195 1.78 -97.45 42.07
C VAL A 195 1.41 -98.79 41.42
N LYS A 196 1.91 -99.06 40.21
CA LYS A 196 1.71 -100.35 39.53
C LYS A 196 2.34 -101.51 40.31
N GLN A 197 3.58 -101.33 40.78
CA GLN A 197 4.27 -102.32 41.62
C GLN A 197 3.55 -102.55 42.96
N LEU A 198 3.00 -101.49 43.56
CA LEU A 198 2.21 -101.60 44.80
C LEU A 198 0.92 -102.39 44.56
N ALA A 199 0.22 -102.14 43.45
CA ALA A 199 -0.98 -102.89 43.07
C ALA A 199 -0.68 -104.39 42.86
N GLU A 200 0.42 -104.73 42.21
CA GLU A 200 0.87 -106.12 42.05
C GLU A 200 1.23 -106.76 43.40
N ALA A 201 1.88 -106.03 44.30
CA ALA A 201 2.16 -106.51 45.66
C ALA A 201 0.87 -106.73 46.47
N GLN A 202 -0.10 -105.84 46.32
CA GLN A 202 -1.40 -105.93 47.00
C GLN A 202 -2.21 -107.15 46.51
N ALA A 203 -2.22 -107.42 45.20
CA ALA A 203 -2.83 -108.63 44.64
C ALA A 203 -2.19 -109.93 45.20
N ARG A 204 -0.85 -109.96 45.35
CA ARG A 204 -0.16 -111.10 45.98
C ARG A 204 -0.52 -111.25 47.46
N THR A 205 -0.73 -110.14 48.19
CA THR A 205 -1.18 -110.23 49.59
C THR A 205 -2.61 -110.74 49.71
N GLU A 206 -3.51 -110.35 48.81
CA GLU A 206 -4.88 -110.89 48.76
C GLU A 206 -4.89 -112.40 48.49
N GLU A 207 -4.06 -112.88 47.57
CA GLU A 207 -3.88 -114.32 47.32
C GLU A 207 -3.37 -115.05 48.58
N ARG A 208 -2.41 -114.47 49.31
CA ARG A 208 -1.92 -115.06 50.57
C ARG A 208 -2.99 -115.07 51.68
N VAL A 209 -3.85 -114.05 51.74
CA VAL A 209 -4.96 -114.01 52.70
C VAL A 209 -5.97 -115.12 52.40
N THR A 210 -6.35 -115.32 51.14
CA THR A 210 -7.26 -116.43 50.76
C THR A 210 -6.65 -117.82 51.05
N GLN A 211 -5.34 -117.99 50.85
CA GLN A 211 -4.64 -119.22 51.26
C GLN A 211 -4.66 -119.40 52.79
N LEU A 212 -4.44 -118.34 53.56
CA LEU A 212 -4.53 -118.37 55.03
C LEU A 212 -5.94 -118.75 55.50
N GLU A 213 -6.98 -118.16 54.92
CA GLU A 213 -8.38 -118.51 55.21
C GLU A 213 -8.66 -120.00 54.97
N ALA A 214 -8.14 -120.57 53.87
CA ALA A 214 -8.25 -121.99 53.59
C ALA A 214 -7.55 -122.87 54.65
N THR A 215 -6.36 -122.46 55.12
CA THR A 215 -5.65 -123.18 56.20
C THR A 215 -6.37 -123.09 57.54
N VAL A 216 -6.97 -121.94 57.87
CA VAL A 216 -7.77 -121.76 59.09
C VAL A 216 -9.02 -122.64 59.04
N ALA A 217 -9.67 -122.76 57.88
CA ALA A 217 -10.81 -123.66 57.70
C ALA A 217 -10.42 -125.14 57.88
N GLN A 218 -9.24 -125.57 57.40
CA GLN A 218 -8.73 -126.91 57.65
C GLN A 218 -8.44 -127.14 59.15
N LEU A 219 -7.83 -126.18 59.84
CA LEU A 219 -7.60 -126.25 61.28
C LEU A 219 -8.91 -126.40 62.07
N ALA A 220 -9.94 -125.61 61.73
CA ALA A 220 -11.27 -125.73 62.34
C ALA A 220 -11.88 -127.13 62.14
N HIS A 221 -11.73 -127.72 60.94
CA HIS A 221 -12.19 -129.08 60.67
C HIS A 221 -11.43 -130.12 61.51
N THR A 222 -10.12 -129.96 61.69
CA THR A 222 -9.34 -130.85 62.56
C THR A 222 -9.70 -130.70 64.03
N GLN A 223 -10.01 -129.48 64.50
CA GLN A 223 -10.47 -129.24 65.87
C GLN A 223 -11.83 -129.92 66.15
N ALA A 224 -12.79 -129.81 65.24
CA ALA A 224 -14.07 -130.51 65.38
C ALA A 224 -13.89 -132.04 65.47
N ARG A 225 -12.94 -132.61 64.72
CA ARG A 225 -12.61 -134.04 64.81
C ARG A 225 -11.96 -134.41 66.15
N THR A 226 -11.17 -133.54 66.75
CA THR A 226 -10.61 -133.78 68.10
C THR A 226 -11.67 -133.71 69.18
N GLU A 227 -12.65 -132.81 69.08
CA GLU A 227 -13.78 -132.76 70.01
C GLU A 227 -14.63 -134.04 69.97
N GLU A 228 -14.87 -134.60 68.78
CA GLU A 228 -15.56 -135.88 68.62
C GLU A 228 -14.80 -137.05 69.27
N LEU A 229 -13.46 -137.08 69.14
CA LEU A 229 -12.61 -138.08 69.79
C LEU A 229 -12.65 -137.98 71.33
N VAL A 230 -12.70 -136.75 71.87
CA VAL A 230 -12.84 -136.52 73.32
C VAL A 230 -14.18 -137.06 73.83
N LYS A 231 -15.26 -136.90 73.05
CA LYS A 231 -16.59 -137.42 73.39
C LYS A 231 -16.61 -138.96 73.41
N GLN A 232 -15.96 -139.60 72.44
CA GLN A 232 -15.81 -141.06 72.40
C GLN A 232 -15.00 -141.60 73.58
N LEU A 233 -13.99 -140.85 74.04
CA LEU A 233 -13.18 -141.22 75.20
C LEU A 233 -14.00 -141.17 76.51
N ALA A 234 -14.86 -140.16 76.65
CA ALA A 234 -15.77 -140.05 77.79
C ALA A 234 -16.77 -141.22 77.85
N GLU A 235 -17.31 -141.65 76.71
CA GLU A 235 -18.19 -142.83 76.63
C GLU A 235 -17.44 -144.14 76.98
N ALA A 236 -16.17 -144.25 76.63
CA ALA A 236 -15.34 -145.40 77.02
C ALA A 236 -15.06 -145.43 78.53
N GLN A 237 -14.87 -144.27 79.16
CA GLN A 237 -14.70 -144.15 80.61
C GLN A 237 -15.96 -144.58 81.39
N ALA A 238 -17.16 -144.23 80.92
CA ALA A 238 -18.40 -144.68 81.55
C ALA A 238 -18.54 -146.22 81.54
N ARG A 239 -18.10 -146.90 80.48
CA ARG A 239 -18.09 -148.38 80.40
C ARG A 239 -17.08 -149.03 81.34
N THR A 240 -15.98 -148.35 81.67
CA THR A 240 -15.02 -148.85 82.67
C THR A 240 -15.56 -148.74 84.09
N GLU A 241 -16.31 -147.68 84.41
CA GLU A 241 -16.96 -147.54 85.72
C GLU A 241 -18.01 -148.65 85.96
N GLU A 242 -18.75 -149.05 84.93
CA GLU A 242 -19.70 -150.17 85.00
C GLU A 242 -19.02 -151.55 85.22
N ARG A 243 -17.75 -151.72 84.79
CA ARG A 243 -16.99 -152.95 85.05
C ARG A 243 -16.43 -153.01 86.48
N VAL A 244 -16.20 -151.87 87.12
CA VAL A 244 -15.72 -151.79 88.51
C VAL A 244 -16.80 -152.23 89.48
N THR A 245 -18.05 -151.84 89.25
CA THR A 245 -19.19 -152.26 90.10
C THR A 245 -19.47 -153.77 90.03
N GLN A 246 -19.21 -154.42 88.88
CA GLN A 246 -19.31 -155.88 88.74
C GLN A 246 -18.18 -156.63 89.48
N LEU A 247 -17.00 -156.02 89.60
CA LEU A 247 -15.86 -156.56 90.35
C LEU A 247 -16.11 -156.51 91.87
N GLU A 248 -16.72 -155.43 92.37
CA GLU A 248 -17.09 -155.29 93.79
C GLU A 248 -18.05 -156.39 94.27
N ALA A 249 -18.96 -156.86 93.40
CA ALA A 249 -19.87 -157.97 93.72
C ALA A 249 -19.17 -159.32 93.94
N THR A 250 -18.00 -159.55 93.32
CA THR A 250 -17.23 -160.79 93.49
C THR A 250 -16.37 -160.81 94.77
N VAL A 251 -15.99 -159.63 95.28
CA VAL A 251 -15.21 -159.48 96.51
C VAL A 251 -16.05 -159.80 97.75
N ALA A 252 -17.37 -159.61 97.69
CA ALA A 252 -18.30 -159.95 98.78
C ALA A 252 -18.37 -161.45 99.11
N GLN A 253 -18.08 -162.35 98.16
CA GLN A 253 -18.06 -163.81 98.41
C GLN A 253 -16.77 -164.30 99.10
N LEU A 254 -15.68 -163.54 99.01
CA LEU A 254 -14.40 -163.90 99.67
C LEU A 254 -14.38 -163.50 101.15
N ALA A 255 -15.13 -162.47 101.56
CA ALA A 255 -15.17 -161.95 102.93
C ALA A 255 -15.82 -162.90 103.95
N HIS A 256 -16.58 -163.91 103.51
CA HIS A 256 -17.16 -164.97 104.38
C HIS A 256 -16.10 -165.86 105.06
N THR A 257 -14.81 -165.76 104.70
CA THR A 257 -13.74 -166.60 105.26
C THR A 257 -12.81 -165.90 106.26
N GLN A 258 -12.94 -164.59 106.49
CA GLN A 258 -12.04 -163.82 107.38
C GLN A 258 -12.66 -163.39 108.73
N ALA A 259 -13.84 -163.93 109.08
CA ALA A 259 -14.53 -163.73 110.36
C ALA A 259 -13.97 -164.56 111.55
N ARG A 260 -12.68 -164.94 111.56
CA ARG A 260 -12.07 -165.72 112.67
C ARG A 260 -10.77 -165.15 113.24
N THR A 261 -10.26 -164.05 112.72
CA THR A 261 -8.99 -163.45 113.17
C THR A 261 -9.13 -161.96 113.48
N GLU A 262 -10.19 -161.62 114.19
CA GLU A 262 -10.45 -160.25 114.67
C GLU A 262 -9.96 -159.97 116.10
N GLU A 263 -9.75 -160.94 117.00
CA GLU A 263 -9.94 -160.57 118.41
C GLU A 263 -8.75 -159.90 119.18
N LEU A 264 -7.46 -160.04 118.86
CA LEU A 264 -6.42 -159.66 119.87
C LEU A 264 -5.33 -158.63 119.53
N VAL A 265 -5.19 -158.11 118.31
CA VAL A 265 -4.05 -157.19 118.02
C VAL A 265 -4.44 -155.90 117.27
N LYS A 266 -5.70 -155.76 116.89
CA LYS A 266 -6.21 -154.58 116.15
C LYS A 266 -6.31 -153.29 116.98
N GLN A 267 -6.25 -153.34 118.31
CA GLN A 267 -6.57 -152.15 119.12
C GLN A 267 -5.43 -151.15 119.34
N LEU A 268 -4.16 -151.48 119.08
CA LEU A 268 -3.04 -150.60 119.45
C LEU A 268 -2.30 -149.91 118.28
N ALA A 269 -2.41 -150.40 117.04
CA ALA A 269 -1.59 -149.92 115.93
C ALA A 269 -2.30 -148.93 114.97
N GLU A 270 -3.64 -148.98 114.87
CA GLU A 270 -4.40 -148.14 113.92
C GLU A 270 -4.45 -146.64 114.31
N ALA A 271 -4.03 -146.28 115.53
CA ALA A 271 -4.01 -144.90 115.99
C ALA A 271 -2.83 -144.06 115.44
N GLN A 272 -1.73 -144.69 115.00
CA GLN A 272 -0.53 -143.97 114.52
C GLN A 272 -0.48 -143.72 112.99
N ALA A 273 -1.24 -144.45 112.16
CA ALA A 273 -1.19 -144.29 110.70
C ALA A 273 -2.04 -143.11 110.16
N ARG A 274 -3.12 -142.73 110.87
CA ARG A 274 -4.04 -141.65 110.45
C ARG A 274 -3.43 -140.24 110.51
N THR A 275 -2.30 -140.07 111.18
CA THR A 275 -1.57 -138.79 111.22
C THR A 275 -0.68 -138.55 110.00
N GLU A 276 -0.26 -139.59 109.28
CA GLU A 276 0.59 -139.45 108.09
C GLU A 276 -0.21 -139.09 106.83
N GLU A 277 -1.46 -139.56 106.70
CA GLU A 277 -2.33 -139.27 105.54
C GLU A 277 -2.86 -137.81 105.51
N ARG A 278 -2.89 -137.11 106.65
CA ARG A 278 -3.25 -135.67 106.70
C ARG A 278 -2.12 -134.75 106.22
N VAL A 279 -0.87 -135.25 106.17
CA VAL A 279 0.29 -134.48 105.69
C VAL A 279 0.32 -134.45 104.15
N THR A 280 -0.04 -135.54 103.48
CA THR A 280 -0.06 -135.62 102.00
C THR A 280 -1.18 -134.80 101.37
N GLN A 281 -2.33 -134.65 102.04
CA GLN A 281 -3.42 -133.75 101.58
C GLN A 281 -3.05 -132.26 101.72
N LEU A 282 -2.23 -131.91 102.71
CA LEU A 282 -1.69 -130.54 102.89
C LEU A 282 -0.68 -130.20 101.77
N GLU A 283 0.16 -131.15 101.34
CA GLU A 283 1.09 -130.96 100.22
C GLU A 283 0.37 -130.70 98.87
N ALA A 284 -0.78 -131.35 98.61
CA ALA A 284 -1.55 -131.13 97.39
C ALA A 284 -2.19 -129.73 97.29
N THR A 285 -2.60 -129.14 98.42
CA THR A 285 -3.15 -127.76 98.44
C THR A 285 -2.07 -126.69 98.27
N VAL A 286 -0.85 -126.95 98.76
CA VAL A 286 0.33 -126.10 98.51
C VAL A 286 0.71 -126.12 97.02
N ALA A 287 0.57 -127.26 96.33
CA ALA A 287 0.83 -127.35 94.88
C ALA A 287 -0.17 -126.53 94.03
N GLN A 288 -1.45 -126.47 94.43
CA GLN A 288 -2.45 -125.64 93.74
C GLN A 288 -2.23 -124.13 93.97
N LEU A 289 -1.79 -123.73 95.17
CA LEU A 289 -1.39 -122.35 95.47
C LEU A 289 -0.14 -121.92 94.67
N ALA A 290 0.83 -122.82 94.48
CA ALA A 290 1.99 -122.56 93.63
C ALA A 290 1.60 -122.35 92.15
N HIS A 291 0.61 -123.09 91.63
CA HIS A 291 0.14 -122.91 90.26
C HIS A 291 -0.66 -121.60 90.08
N ALA A 292 -1.43 -121.18 91.10
CA ALA A 292 -2.09 -119.89 91.12
C ALA A 292 -1.08 -118.71 91.22
N GLN A 293 0.03 -118.89 91.96
CA GLN A 293 1.14 -117.93 91.99
C GLN A 293 1.84 -117.82 90.63
N ALA A 294 2.10 -118.93 89.92
CA ALA A 294 2.68 -118.88 88.57
C ALA A 294 1.79 -118.14 87.56
N ARG A 295 0.47 -118.29 87.68
CA ARG A 295 -0.50 -117.60 86.80
C ARG A 295 -0.62 -116.11 87.08
N THR A 296 -0.36 -115.68 88.32
CA THR A 296 -0.31 -114.25 88.67
C THR A 296 1.00 -113.59 88.25
N GLU A 297 2.13 -114.31 88.30
CA GLU A 297 3.39 -113.84 87.71
C GLU A 297 3.30 -113.64 86.19
N GLU A 298 2.63 -114.56 85.46
CA GLU A 298 2.41 -114.45 84.01
C GLU A 298 1.57 -113.19 83.67
N LEU A 299 0.52 -112.91 84.44
CA LEU A 299 -0.32 -111.71 84.24
C LEU A 299 0.43 -110.41 84.55
N VAL A 300 1.29 -110.40 85.57
CA VAL A 300 2.16 -109.24 85.88
C VAL A 300 3.14 -108.98 84.72
N LYS A 301 3.65 -110.05 84.09
CA LYS A 301 4.55 -109.94 82.93
C LYS A 301 3.83 -109.35 81.70
N GLN A 302 2.61 -109.80 81.42
CA GLN A 302 1.79 -109.25 80.33
C GLN A 302 1.40 -107.79 80.57
N LEU A 303 1.16 -107.40 81.83
CA LEU A 303 0.84 -106.02 82.20
C LEU A 303 2.07 -105.11 82.03
N ALA A 304 3.26 -105.58 82.40
CA ALA A 304 4.51 -104.87 82.16
C ALA A 304 4.80 -104.68 80.66
N GLU A 305 4.57 -105.71 79.83
CA GLU A 305 4.69 -105.61 78.37
C GLU A 305 3.67 -104.64 77.75
N ALA A 306 2.45 -104.61 78.26
CA ALA A 306 1.44 -103.63 77.85
C ALA A 306 1.84 -102.19 78.26
N GLN A 307 2.40 -102.02 79.45
CA GLN A 307 2.91 -100.72 79.94
C GLN A 307 4.06 -100.20 79.07
N ALA A 308 5.01 -101.06 78.70
CA ALA A 308 6.11 -100.71 77.81
C ALA A 308 5.60 -100.26 76.43
N ARG A 309 4.58 -100.93 75.88
CA ARG A 309 3.95 -100.52 74.60
C ARG A 309 3.22 -99.19 74.70
N THR A 310 2.61 -98.86 75.85
CA THR A 310 2.01 -97.53 76.04
C THR A 310 3.06 -96.43 76.19
N GLU A 311 4.16 -96.69 76.89
CA GLU A 311 5.27 -95.74 76.97
C GLU A 311 5.87 -95.47 75.58
N GLU A 312 6.08 -96.50 74.76
CA GLU A 312 6.54 -96.33 73.38
C GLU A 312 5.55 -95.51 72.53
N ARG A 313 4.24 -95.77 72.65
CA ARG A 313 3.21 -94.97 71.95
C ARG A 313 3.17 -93.51 72.41
N VAL A 314 3.43 -93.23 73.69
CA VAL A 314 3.53 -91.86 74.21
C VAL A 314 4.73 -91.15 73.58
N THR A 315 5.90 -91.79 73.51
CA THR A 315 7.08 -91.18 72.85
C THR A 315 6.86 -90.91 71.35
N GLN A 316 6.15 -91.79 70.65
CA GLN A 316 5.78 -91.58 69.25
C GLN A 316 4.75 -90.43 69.09
N LEU A 317 3.82 -90.29 70.04
CA LEU A 317 2.89 -89.17 70.09
C LEU A 317 3.60 -87.84 70.35
N GLU A 318 4.55 -87.81 71.28
CA GLU A 318 5.39 -86.62 71.53
C GLU A 318 6.18 -86.22 70.29
N ALA A 319 6.74 -87.19 69.56
CA ALA A 319 7.44 -86.93 68.31
C ALA A 319 6.54 -86.36 67.20
N THR A 320 5.31 -86.87 67.06
CA THR A 320 4.35 -86.34 66.06
C THR A 320 3.84 -84.96 66.43
N VAL A 321 3.60 -84.69 67.72
CA VAL A 321 3.25 -83.35 68.21
C VAL A 321 4.37 -82.35 67.95
N ALA A 322 5.64 -82.74 68.15
CA ALA A 322 6.78 -81.89 67.84
C ALA A 322 6.90 -81.59 66.34
N GLN A 323 6.64 -82.57 65.47
CA GLN A 323 6.61 -82.36 64.02
C GLN A 323 5.45 -81.46 63.59
N LEU A 324 4.27 -81.59 64.21
CA LEU A 324 3.12 -80.74 63.94
C LEU A 324 3.38 -79.28 64.34
N ALA A 325 4.01 -79.07 65.51
CA ALA A 325 4.39 -77.75 65.97
C ALA A 325 5.41 -77.08 65.01
N HIS A 326 6.37 -77.85 64.49
CA HIS A 326 7.32 -77.33 63.51
C HIS A 326 6.66 -77.02 62.16
N ALA A 327 5.72 -77.84 61.71
CA ALA A 327 4.92 -77.57 60.52
C ALA A 327 4.05 -76.31 60.68
N GLN A 328 3.44 -76.12 61.86
CA GLN A 328 2.66 -74.92 62.19
C GLN A 328 3.51 -73.65 62.17
N ALA A 329 4.70 -73.67 62.77
CA ALA A 329 5.61 -72.52 62.72
C ALA A 329 6.02 -72.16 61.27
N ARG A 330 6.23 -73.17 60.43
CA ARG A 330 6.57 -72.95 59.02
C ARG A 330 5.38 -72.39 58.22
N THR A 331 4.15 -72.79 58.53
CA THR A 331 2.96 -72.19 57.92
C THR A 331 2.73 -70.76 58.39
N GLU A 332 2.99 -70.42 59.65
CA GLU A 332 2.91 -69.02 60.13
C GLU A 332 3.92 -68.12 59.42
N GLU A 333 5.16 -68.60 59.22
CA GLU A 333 6.19 -67.89 58.46
C GLU A 333 5.75 -67.63 57.01
N LEU A 334 5.18 -68.63 56.34
CA LEU A 334 4.67 -68.51 54.97
C LEU A 334 3.48 -67.55 54.88
N VAL A 335 2.57 -67.55 55.85
CA VAL A 335 1.44 -66.61 55.91
C VAL A 335 1.95 -65.17 56.07
N LYS A 336 3.00 -64.97 56.88
CA LYS A 336 3.62 -63.66 57.08
C LYS A 336 4.27 -63.14 55.79
N GLN A 337 5.00 -64.00 55.09
CA GLN A 337 5.59 -63.67 53.79
C GLN A 337 4.53 -63.39 52.72
N LEU A 338 3.40 -64.12 52.75
CA LEU A 338 2.29 -63.88 51.83
C LEU A 338 1.63 -62.52 52.10
N ALA A 339 1.43 -62.15 53.37
CA ALA A 339 0.88 -60.86 53.76
C ALA A 339 1.79 -59.69 53.35
N GLU A 340 3.11 -59.83 53.52
CA GLU A 340 4.09 -58.83 53.06
C GLU A 340 4.12 -58.71 51.54
N ALA A 341 4.01 -59.83 50.81
CA ALA A 341 3.89 -59.82 49.36
C ALA A 341 2.58 -59.14 48.92
N GLN A 342 1.47 -59.41 49.61
CA GLN A 342 0.17 -58.79 49.35
C GLN A 342 0.21 -57.28 49.54
N ALA A 343 0.79 -56.80 50.64
CA ALA A 343 0.97 -55.37 50.91
C ALA A 343 1.80 -54.67 49.82
N ARG A 344 2.88 -55.30 49.35
CA ARG A 344 3.69 -54.77 48.24
C ARG A 344 2.91 -54.72 46.92
N THR A 345 2.03 -55.68 46.65
CA THR A 345 1.13 -55.61 45.49
C THR A 345 0.11 -54.50 45.60
N GLU A 346 -0.49 -54.28 46.78
CA GLU A 346 -1.43 -53.16 46.99
C GLU A 346 -0.73 -51.81 46.80
N GLU A 347 0.49 -51.66 47.29
CA GLU A 347 1.30 -50.45 47.08
C GLU A 347 1.63 -50.24 45.59
N ARG A 348 1.94 -51.32 44.85
CA ARG A 348 2.16 -51.23 43.39
C ARG A 348 0.88 -50.90 42.63
N VAL A 349 -0.27 -51.39 43.07
CA VAL A 349 -1.58 -51.08 42.46
C VAL A 349 -1.91 -49.61 42.65
N THR A 350 -1.74 -49.07 43.84
CA THR A 350 -1.98 -47.64 44.12
C THR A 350 -1.02 -46.73 43.35
N GLN A 351 0.25 -47.12 43.19
CA GLN A 351 1.19 -46.41 42.31
C GLN A 351 0.77 -46.47 40.85
N LEU A 352 0.30 -47.64 40.38
CA LEU A 352 -0.23 -47.80 39.02
C LEU A 352 -1.46 -46.91 38.80
N GLU A 353 -2.41 -46.88 39.72
CA GLU A 353 -3.58 -46.00 39.66
C GLU A 353 -3.17 -44.52 39.59
N ALA A 354 -2.18 -44.10 40.36
CA ALA A 354 -1.65 -42.74 40.29
C ALA A 354 -1.01 -42.43 38.93
N THR A 355 -0.25 -43.36 38.34
CA THR A 355 0.33 -43.18 37.01
C THR A 355 -0.73 -43.14 35.92
N VAL A 356 -1.78 -43.97 36.02
CA VAL A 356 -2.91 -43.97 35.08
C VAL A 356 -3.68 -42.66 35.17
N ALA A 357 -3.89 -42.12 36.38
CA ALA A 357 -4.51 -40.82 36.57
C ALA A 357 -3.69 -39.67 35.96
N GLN A 358 -2.35 -39.72 36.10
CA GLN A 358 -1.46 -38.74 35.45
C GLN A 358 -1.49 -38.85 33.93
N LEU A 359 -1.52 -40.07 33.38
CA LEU A 359 -1.64 -40.32 31.94
C LEU A 359 -2.99 -39.82 31.40
N ALA A 360 -4.08 -40.04 32.12
CA ALA A 360 -5.40 -39.52 31.76
C ALA A 360 -5.42 -37.99 31.74
N HIS A 361 -4.78 -37.34 32.71
CA HIS A 361 -4.67 -35.89 32.75
C HIS A 361 -3.78 -35.33 31.62
N ALA A 362 -2.67 -36.01 31.32
CA ALA A 362 -1.82 -35.66 30.18
C ALA A 362 -2.57 -35.82 28.84
N GLN A 363 -3.36 -36.89 28.70
CA GLN A 363 -4.22 -37.13 27.54
C GLN A 363 -5.27 -36.03 27.35
N ALA A 364 -5.97 -35.63 28.42
CA ALA A 364 -6.94 -34.53 28.37
C ALA A 364 -6.28 -33.22 27.92
N ARG A 365 -5.06 -32.93 28.41
CA ARG A 365 -4.32 -31.74 28.02
C ARG A 365 -3.86 -31.79 26.55
N THR A 366 -3.49 -32.96 26.04
CA THR A 366 -3.21 -33.12 24.60
C THR A 366 -4.47 -32.97 23.75
N GLU A 367 -5.63 -33.44 24.21
CA GLU A 367 -6.92 -33.24 23.52
C GLU A 367 -7.28 -31.75 23.41
N GLU A 368 -7.10 -31.00 24.50
CA GLU A 368 -7.29 -29.54 24.54
C GLU A 368 -6.36 -28.83 23.53
N LEU A 369 -5.08 -29.20 23.50
CA LEU A 369 -4.10 -28.65 22.56
C LEU A 369 -4.44 -28.97 21.10
N VAL A 370 -4.88 -30.20 20.81
CA VAL A 370 -5.34 -30.59 19.46
C VAL A 370 -6.55 -29.76 19.04
N LYS A 371 -7.48 -29.49 19.97
CA LYS A 371 -8.65 -28.65 19.72
C LYS A 371 -8.26 -27.20 19.41
N GLN A 372 -7.34 -26.63 20.18
CA GLN A 372 -6.79 -25.30 19.92
C GLN A 372 -6.04 -25.23 18.57
N LEU A 373 -5.31 -26.29 18.22
CA LEU A 373 -4.63 -26.36 16.93
C LEU A 373 -5.63 -26.40 15.77
N ALA A 374 -6.70 -27.18 15.90
CA ALA A 374 -7.78 -27.24 14.91
C ALA A 374 -8.49 -25.89 14.74
N GLU A 375 -8.75 -25.17 15.84
CA GLU A 375 -9.32 -23.82 15.78
C GLU A 375 -8.37 -22.81 15.15
N ALA A 376 -7.07 -22.87 15.45
CA ALA A 376 -6.05 -22.05 14.81
C ALA A 376 -5.97 -22.34 13.31
N GLN A 377 -6.05 -23.63 12.93
CA GLN A 377 -6.00 -24.10 11.56
C GLN A 377 -7.22 -23.62 10.76
N ALA A 378 -8.42 -23.68 11.36
CA ALA A 378 -9.64 -23.13 10.77
C ALA A 378 -9.56 -21.61 10.55
N ARG A 379 -8.98 -20.86 11.50
CA ARG A 379 -8.74 -19.41 11.32
C ARG A 379 -7.75 -19.10 10.20
N THR A 380 -6.73 -19.94 10.01
CA THR A 380 -5.82 -19.79 8.87
C THR A 380 -6.52 -20.09 7.55
N GLU A 381 -7.38 -21.11 7.47
CA GLU A 381 -8.19 -21.37 6.27
C GLU A 381 -9.13 -20.20 5.94
N GLU A 382 -9.77 -19.60 6.95
CA GLU A 382 -10.59 -18.41 6.77
C GLU A 382 -9.76 -17.21 6.26
N ARG A 383 -8.53 -17.02 6.77
CA ARG A 383 -7.63 -15.97 6.26
C ARG A 383 -7.17 -16.24 4.83
N VAL A 384 -6.95 -17.50 4.47
CA VAL A 384 -6.58 -17.89 3.10
C VAL A 384 -7.72 -17.60 2.14
N THR A 385 -8.95 -17.96 2.48
CA THR A 385 -10.13 -17.65 1.64
C THR A 385 -10.39 -16.14 1.51
N GLN A 386 -10.17 -15.36 2.58
CA GLN A 386 -10.21 -13.89 2.49
C GLN A 386 -9.10 -13.34 1.57
N LEU A 387 -7.89 -13.88 1.66
CA LEU A 387 -6.78 -13.53 0.77
C LEU A 387 -7.11 -13.85 -0.69
N GLU A 388 -7.65 -15.04 -0.97
CA GLU A 388 -8.12 -15.43 -2.30
C GLU A 388 -9.18 -14.46 -2.83
N ALA A 389 -10.14 -14.05 -2.00
CA ALA A 389 -11.13 -13.05 -2.38
C ALA A 389 -10.50 -11.68 -2.70
N THR A 390 -9.51 -11.23 -1.92
CA THR A 390 -8.80 -9.98 -2.20
C THR A 390 -7.95 -10.07 -3.49
N VAL A 391 -7.32 -11.21 -3.75
CA VAL A 391 -6.56 -11.47 -4.98
C VAL A 391 -7.51 -11.46 -6.18
N ALA A 392 -8.69 -12.06 -6.06
CA ALA A 392 -9.71 -12.03 -7.11
C ALA A 392 -10.21 -10.60 -7.38
N GLN A 393 -10.41 -9.78 -6.34
CA GLN A 393 -10.76 -8.36 -6.50
C GLN A 393 -9.66 -7.56 -7.17
N LEU A 394 -8.40 -7.79 -6.81
CA LEU A 394 -7.23 -7.18 -7.44
C LEU A 394 -7.10 -7.58 -8.91
N ALA A 395 -7.30 -8.85 -9.24
CA ALA A 395 -7.32 -9.33 -10.62
C ALA A 395 -8.45 -8.65 -11.42
N HIS A 396 -9.63 -8.48 -10.83
CA HIS A 396 -10.73 -7.80 -11.49
C HIS A 396 -10.45 -6.29 -11.69
N ALA A 397 -9.85 -5.63 -10.70
CA ALA A 397 -9.41 -4.25 -10.80
C ALA A 397 -8.32 -4.08 -11.88
N GLN A 398 -7.37 -5.01 -11.96
CA GLN A 398 -6.35 -5.06 -13.02
C GLN A 398 -6.97 -5.22 -14.40
N ALA A 399 -7.92 -6.14 -14.59
CA ALA A 399 -8.62 -6.30 -15.85
C ALA A 399 -9.37 -5.01 -16.27
N ARG A 400 -9.97 -4.31 -15.30
CA ARG A 400 -10.63 -3.01 -15.55
C ARG A 400 -9.62 -1.92 -15.93
N THR A 401 -8.44 -1.90 -15.32
CA THR A 401 -7.37 -0.98 -15.72
C THR A 401 -6.82 -1.29 -17.10
N GLU A 402 -6.66 -2.56 -17.47
CA GLU A 402 -6.25 -2.95 -18.83
C GLU A 402 -7.27 -2.49 -19.88
N GLU A 403 -8.57 -2.63 -19.58
CA GLU A 403 -9.63 -2.15 -20.46
C GLU A 403 -9.62 -0.63 -20.60
N LEU A 404 -9.43 0.12 -19.50
CA LEU A 404 -9.27 1.58 -19.57
C LEU A 404 -8.03 1.99 -20.37
N VAL A 405 -6.91 1.25 -20.26
CA VAL A 405 -5.71 1.50 -21.05
C VAL A 405 -5.98 1.26 -22.53
N LYS A 406 -6.72 0.21 -22.90
CA LYS A 406 -7.15 -0.01 -24.30
C LYS A 406 -8.01 1.13 -24.81
N GLN A 407 -9.01 1.56 -24.04
CA GLN A 407 -9.87 2.68 -24.42
C GLN A 407 -9.09 3.99 -24.57
N LEU A 408 -8.09 4.22 -23.71
CA LEU A 408 -7.22 5.40 -23.80
C LEU A 408 -6.35 5.33 -25.06
N ALA A 409 -5.81 4.15 -25.38
CA ALA A 409 -5.03 3.93 -26.61
C ALA A 409 -5.88 4.14 -27.87
N GLU A 410 -7.12 3.66 -27.89
CA GLU A 410 -8.06 3.92 -28.97
C GLU A 410 -8.42 5.40 -29.09
N ALA A 411 -8.64 6.09 -27.96
CA ALA A 411 -8.88 7.52 -27.94
C ALA A 411 -7.67 8.31 -28.46
N GLN A 412 -6.45 7.91 -28.08
CA GLN A 412 -5.20 8.46 -28.59
C GLN A 412 -5.08 8.26 -30.10
N ALA A 413 -5.32 7.05 -30.62
CA ALA A 413 -5.28 6.75 -32.04
C ALA A 413 -6.29 7.61 -32.84
N ARG A 414 -7.52 7.79 -32.33
CA ARG A 414 -8.51 8.70 -32.93
C ARG A 414 -8.05 10.16 -32.90
N THR A 415 -7.31 10.55 -31.87
CA THR A 415 -6.78 11.92 -31.76
C THR A 415 -5.64 12.14 -32.74
N GLU A 416 -4.72 11.17 -32.88
CA GLU A 416 -3.66 11.18 -33.89
C GLU A 416 -4.24 11.23 -35.31
N GLU A 417 -5.29 10.45 -35.60
CA GLU A 417 -5.96 10.50 -36.90
C GLU A 417 -6.59 11.88 -37.17
N ARG A 418 -7.20 12.51 -36.15
CA ARG A 418 -7.75 13.87 -36.27
C ARG A 418 -6.65 14.90 -36.47
N VAL A 419 -5.50 14.76 -35.82
CA VAL A 419 -4.34 15.63 -36.01
C VAL A 419 -3.81 15.47 -37.44
N GLY A 420 -3.66 14.25 -37.94
CA GLY A 420 -3.25 14.01 -39.33
C GLY A 420 -4.23 14.62 -40.35
N ARG A 421 -5.55 14.49 -40.12
CA ARG A 421 -6.55 15.16 -40.97
C ARG A 421 -6.44 16.69 -40.92
N LEU A 422 -6.15 17.27 -39.76
CA LEU A 422 -5.92 18.72 -39.64
C LEU A 422 -4.65 19.15 -40.37
N GLU A 423 -3.57 18.37 -40.27
CA GLU A 423 -2.34 18.61 -41.01
C GLU A 423 -2.58 18.60 -42.52
N GLU A 424 -3.33 17.62 -43.04
CA GLU A 424 -3.73 17.56 -44.45
C GLU A 424 -4.56 18.78 -44.87
N LEU A 425 -5.56 19.18 -44.07
CA LEU A 425 -6.38 20.36 -44.34
C LEU A 425 -5.55 21.64 -44.31
N THR A 426 -4.60 21.77 -43.39
CA THR A 426 -3.70 22.93 -43.34
C THR A 426 -2.75 22.96 -44.54
N ALA A 427 -2.26 21.81 -44.99
CA ALA A 427 -1.45 21.70 -46.20
C ALA A 427 -2.25 22.06 -47.47
N GLN A 428 -3.50 21.61 -47.56
CA GLN A 428 -4.41 21.99 -48.65
C GLN A 428 -4.72 23.48 -48.64
N LEU A 429 -4.98 24.06 -47.45
CA LEU A 429 -5.20 25.49 -47.31
C LEU A 429 -3.96 26.30 -47.70
N ALA A 430 -2.77 25.87 -47.30
CA ALA A 430 -1.51 26.51 -47.68
C ALA A 430 -1.29 26.48 -49.20
N ARG A 431 -1.59 25.35 -49.86
CA ARG A 431 -1.55 25.23 -51.32
C ARG A 431 -2.56 26.17 -51.99
N GLY A 432 -3.82 26.15 -51.55
CA GLY A 432 -4.86 27.05 -52.08
C GLY A 432 -4.52 28.53 -51.88
N GLN A 433 -3.89 28.89 -50.76
CA GLN A 433 -3.39 30.25 -50.53
C GLN A 433 -2.23 30.62 -51.46
N ALA A 434 -1.33 29.68 -51.79
CA ALA A 434 -0.26 29.91 -52.74
C ALA A 434 -0.79 30.09 -54.17
N GLU A 435 -1.72 29.23 -54.60
CA GLU A 435 -2.39 29.33 -55.90
C GLU A 435 -3.18 30.64 -56.03
N LEU A 436 -3.87 31.06 -54.97
CA LEU A 436 -4.58 32.35 -54.95
C LEU A 436 -3.61 33.53 -55.08
N ARG A 437 -2.43 33.47 -54.43
CA ARG A 437 -1.41 34.52 -54.56
C ARG A 437 -0.84 34.58 -55.98
N GLU A 438 -0.57 33.44 -56.60
CA GLU A 438 -0.15 33.35 -58.00
C GLU A 438 -1.22 33.93 -58.94
N ALA A 439 -2.49 33.54 -58.75
CA ALA A 439 -3.61 34.07 -59.54
C ALA A 439 -3.77 35.58 -59.37
N MET A 440 -3.62 36.11 -58.15
CA MET A 440 -3.64 37.56 -57.89
C MET A 440 -2.49 38.30 -58.59
N LYS A 441 -1.29 37.71 -58.60
CA LYS A 441 -0.13 38.28 -59.28
C LYS A 441 -0.33 38.30 -60.80
N ALA A 442 -0.79 37.19 -61.39
CA ALA A 442 -1.10 37.11 -62.81
C ALA A 442 -2.20 38.11 -63.21
N LEU A 443 -3.24 38.26 -62.39
CA LEU A 443 -4.30 39.25 -62.64
C LEU A 443 -3.77 40.69 -62.58
N ALA A 444 -2.88 41.01 -61.64
CA ALA A 444 -2.25 42.32 -61.56
C ALA A 444 -1.38 42.61 -62.79
N GLU A 445 -0.65 41.62 -63.28
CA GLU A 445 0.14 41.71 -64.50
C GLU A 445 -0.75 41.94 -65.73
N GLU A 446 -1.86 41.20 -65.87
CA GLU A 446 -2.86 41.42 -66.92
C GLU A 446 -3.47 42.83 -66.86
N GLN A 447 -3.84 43.30 -65.67
CA GLN A 447 -4.35 44.67 -65.51
C GLN A 447 -3.33 45.71 -65.98
N THR A 448 -2.04 45.55 -65.65
CA THR A 448 -1.01 46.45 -66.15
C THR A 448 -0.81 46.35 -67.67
N ARG A 449 -0.98 45.17 -68.28
CA ARG A 449 -0.92 45.01 -69.75
C ARG A 449 -2.10 45.72 -70.42
N ILE A 450 -3.32 45.49 -69.93
CA ILE A 450 -4.54 46.16 -70.43
C ILE A 450 -4.39 47.68 -70.32
N GLN A 451 -3.87 48.21 -69.21
CA GLN A 451 -3.63 49.65 -69.08
C GLN A 451 -2.63 50.19 -70.11
N ARG A 452 -1.59 49.42 -70.48
CA ARG A 452 -0.65 49.81 -71.54
C ARG A 452 -1.29 49.76 -72.92
N GLU A 453 -2.05 48.72 -73.22
CA GLU A 453 -2.77 48.57 -74.50
C GLU A 453 -3.80 49.69 -74.70
N LEU A 454 -4.55 50.06 -73.65
CA LEU A 454 -5.47 51.20 -73.69
C LEU A 454 -4.76 52.54 -73.95
N ARG A 455 -3.57 52.77 -73.38
CA ARG A 455 -2.76 53.96 -73.68
C ARG A 455 -2.27 53.96 -75.13
N HIS A 456 -1.91 52.79 -75.66
CA HIS A 456 -1.47 52.65 -77.04
C HIS A 456 -2.62 52.89 -78.03
N LEU A 457 -3.81 52.36 -77.75
CA LEU A 457 -5.02 52.61 -78.52
C LEU A 457 -5.40 54.10 -78.48
N ALA A 458 -5.32 54.75 -77.30
CA ALA A 458 -5.56 56.18 -77.18
C ALA A 458 -4.59 57.02 -78.05
N LYS A 459 -3.32 56.62 -78.13
CA LYS A 459 -2.35 57.23 -79.04
C LYS A 459 -2.69 57.01 -80.52
N GLN A 460 -3.08 55.79 -80.90
CA GLN A 460 -3.45 55.47 -82.28
C GLN A 460 -4.73 56.20 -82.73
N VAL A 461 -5.72 56.32 -81.85
CA VAL A 461 -6.94 57.12 -82.09
C VAL A 461 -6.61 58.61 -82.18
N GLY A 462 -5.66 59.11 -81.38
CA GLY A 462 -5.12 60.47 -81.52
C GLY A 462 -4.49 60.71 -82.89
N GLY A 463 -3.64 59.78 -83.35
CA GLY A 463 -2.97 59.86 -84.66
C GLY A 463 -3.96 59.82 -85.84
N LEU A 464 -5.02 59.00 -85.76
CA LEU A 464 -6.08 58.98 -86.78
C LEU A 464 -6.84 60.31 -86.87
N SER A 465 -7.04 61.00 -85.74
CA SER A 465 -7.70 62.31 -85.74
C SER A 465 -6.83 63.42 -86.34
N GLU A 466 -5.51 63.28 -86.25
CA GLU A 466 -4.54 64.22 -86.81
C GLU A 466 -4.41 64.07 -88.33
N THR A 467 -4.38 62.83 -88.84
CA THR A 467 -4.38 62.55 -90.29
C THR A 467 -5.67 63.02 -90.97
N LEU A 468 -6.84 62.79 -90.37
CA LEU A 468 -8.11 63.34 -90.88
C LEU A 468 -8.14 64.87 -90.87
N GLY A 469 -7.42 65.51 -89.94
CA GLY A 469 -7.25 66.96 -89.93
C GLY A 469 -6.45 67.47 -91.13
N ALA A 470 -5.31 66.83 -91.41
CA ALA A 470 -4.44 67.17 -92.54
C ALA A 470 -5.15 67.00 -93.90
N ASP A 471 -5.85 65.87 -94.11
CA ASP A 471 -6.60 65.63 -95.36
C ASP A 471 -7.66 66.71 -95.64
N LEU A 472 -8.28 67.24 -94.57
CA LEU A 472 -9.26 68.30 -94.71
C LEU A 472 -8.62 69.65 -95.06
N GLU A 473 -7.44 69.93 -94.51
CA GLU A 473 -6.68 71.15 -94.80
C GLU A 473 -6.19 71.15 -96.25
N ASP A 474 -5.67 70.03 -96.72
CA ASP A 474 -5.29 69.84 -98.13
C ASP A 474 -6.49 70.05 -99.06
N LEU A 475 -7.65 69.49 -98.70
CA LEU A 475 -8.89 69.72 -99.45
C LEU A 475 -9.33 71.19 -99.38
N ALA A 476 -9.10 71.88 -98.26
CA ALA A 476 -9.40 73.30 -98.12
C ALA A 476 -8.59 74.14 -99.09
N TYR A 477 -7.29 73.86 -99.24
CA TYR A 477 -6.42 74.60 -100.17
C TYR A 477 -6.91 74.49 -101.61
N ILE A 478 -7.28 73.28 -102.04
CA ILE A 478 -7.75 73.01 -103.39
C ILE A 478 -9.11 73.68 -103.63
N VAL A 479 -10.08 73.44 -102.73
CA VAL A 479 -11.45 73.91 -102.91
C VAL A 479 -11.55 75.43 -102.78
N LEU A 480 -10.82 76.05 -101.84
CA LEU A 480 -10.84 77.51 -101.69
C LEU A 480 -10.22 78.20 -102.89
N HIS A 481 -9.15 77.66 -103.46
CA HIS A 481 -8.57 78.20 -104.68
C HIS A 481 -9.60 78.22 -105.83
N ASP A 482 -10.31 77.11 -106.07
CA ASP A 482 -11.36 77.03 -107.11
C ASP A 482 -12.54 77.97 -106.82
N VAL A 483 -13.09 77.93 -105.60
CA VAL A 483 -14.26 78.72 -105.21
C VAL A 483 -13.98 80.22 -105.29
N LEU A 484 -12.85 80.68 -104.78
CA LEU A 484 -12.55 82.12 -104.79
C LEU A 484 -12.27 82.64 -106.20
N LYS A 485 -11.65 81.82 -107.06
CA LYS A 485 -11.49 82.15 -108.48
C LYS A 485 -12.83 82.20 -109.20
N ARG A 486 -13.72 81.24 -108.95
CA ARG A 486 -15.04 81.16 -109.59
C ARG A 486 -16.00 82.27 -109.14
N GLU A 487 -16.09 82.53 -107.85
CA GLU A 487 -17.07 83.47 -107.28
C GLU A 487 -16.61 84.92 -107.34
N PHE A 488 -15.30 85.18 -107.24
CA PHE A 488 -14.74 86.54 -107.16
C PHE A 488 -13.76 86.90 -108.29
N GLY A 489 -13.36 85.94 -109.14
CA GLY A 489 -12.39 86.20 -110.21
C GLY A 489 -10.95 86.39 -109.71
N TRP A 490 -10.66 86.05 -108.45
CA TRP A 490 -9.35 86.31 -107.84
C TRP A 490 -8.29 85.31 -108.29
N GLU A 491 -7.06 85.81 -108.42
CA GLU A 491 -5.87 84.97 -108.53
C GLU A 491 -5.38 84.64 -107.12
N VAL A 492 -5.64 83.41 -106.70
CA VAL A 492 -5.27 82.90 -105.37
C VAL A 492 -3.88 82.28 -105.44
N GLY A 493 -2.96 82.78 -104.63
CA GLY A 493 -1.63 82.19 -104.45
C GLY A 493 -1.68 80.89 -103.62
N PRO A 494 -0.52 80.29 -103.32
CA PRO A 494 -0.47 79.08 -102.51
C PRO A 494 -1.10 79.32 -101.14
N LEU A 495 -2.00 78.41 -100.75
CA LEU A 495 -2.60 78.34 -99.43
C LEU A 495 -1.87 77.27 -98.63
N GLU A 496 -1.48 77.59 -97.40
CA GLU A 496 -0.73 76.68 -96.53
C GLU A 496 -1.13 76.86 -95.06
N ARG A 497 -0.85 75.83 -94.25
CA ARG A 497 -0.90 75.92 -92.80
C ARG A 497 0.37 76.60 -92.32
N THR A 498 0.23 77.63 -91.50
CA THR A 498 1.37 78.40 -91.02
C THR A 498 1.20 78.81 -89.56
N PHE A 499 2.32 79.04 -88.89
CA PHE A 499 2.34 79.64 -87.56
C PHE A 499 2.72 81.12 -87.68
N GLN A 500 1.80 82.00 -87.32
CA GLN A 500 2.05 83.43 -87.24
C GLN A 500 2.31 83.85 -85.81
N ARG A 501 3.37 84.63 -85.58
CA ARG A 501 3.65 85.23 -84.28
C ARG A 501 3.05 86.62 -84.21
N TRP A 502 2.05 86.80 -83.35
CA TRP A 502 1.41 88.08 -83.08
C TRP A 502 1.46 88.36 -81.57
N ASN A 503 2.07 89.48 -81.15
CA ASN A 503 2.19 89.90 -79.74
C ASN A 503 2.61 88.76 -78.78
N ASP A 504 3.76 88.12 -79.07
CA ASP A 504 4.35 87.02 -78.28
C ASP A 504 3.47 85.76 -78.12
N ARG A 505 2.43 85.61 -78.94
CA ARG A 505 1.70 84.35 -79.09
C ARG A 505 1.94 83.77 -80.48
N LEU A 506 2.27 82.48 -80.50
CA LEU A 506 2.34 81.70 -81.72
C LEU A 506 0.92 81.19 -82.02
N GLU A 507 0.34 81.64 -83.12
CA GLU A 507 -0.99 81.22 -83.56
C GLU A 507 -0.87 80.39 -84.82
N GLU A 508 -1.46 79.21 -84.76
CA GLU A 508 -1.57 78.32 -85.91
C GLU A 508 -2.79 78.69 -86.73
N ILE A 509 -2.60 78.82 -88.04
CA ILE A 509 -3.66 79.15 -89.00
C ILE A 509 -3.71 78.00 -90.01
N ASN A 510 -4.84 77.30 -90.07
CA ASN A 510 -4.98 76.09 -90.88
C ASN A 510 -4.91 76.41 -92.38
N VAL A 511 -5.46 77.56 -92.79
CA VAL A 511 -5.41 78.05 -94.17
C VAL A 511 -4.95 79.50 -94.21
N PHE A 512 -3.80 79.75 -94.83
CA PHE A 512 -3.27 81.09 -94.96
C PHE A 512 -2.63 81.31 -96.33
N GLY A 513 -2.89 82.47 -96.94
CA GLY A 513 -2.23 82.85 -98.18
C GLY A 513 -2.72 84.18 -98.73
N ARG A 514 -2.23 84.54 -99.92
CA ARG A 514 -2.55 85.81 -100.58
C ARG A 514 -3.36 85.58 -101.84
N ALA A 515 -4.30 86.47 -102.11
CA ALA A 515 -4.99 86.59 -103.37
C ALA A 515 -4.91 88.01 -103.90
N THR A 516 -4.97 88.14 -105.21
CA THR A 516 -5.03 89.43 -105.91
C THR A 516 -6.26 89.47 -106.78
N ASP A 517 -6.91 90.63 -106.80
CA ASP A 517 -8.07 90.88 -107.65
C ASP A 517 -7.60 91.59 -108.93
N PRO A 518 -7.65 90.94 -110.11
CA PRO A 518 -7.23 91.55 -111.37
C PRO A 518 -8.01 92.82 -111.73
N ALA A 519 -9.24 92.98 -111.22
CA ALA A 519 -10.04 94.19 -111.43
C ALA A 519 -9.59 95.37 -110.55
N ARG A 520 -8.79 95.12 -109.50
CA ARG A 520 -8.26 96.13 -108.56
C ARG A 520 -6.74 95.96 -108.39
N PRO A 521 -5.94 96.22 -109.45
CA PRO A 521 -4.50 96.03 -109.41
C PRO A 521 -3.86 96.99 -108.39
N GLY A 522 -3.30 96.43 -107.31
CA GLY A 522 -2.64 97.16 -106.23
C GLY A 522 -3.09 96.81 -104.80
N ARG A 523 -4.14 95.99 -104.63
CA ARG A 523 -4.64 95.59 -103.30
C ARG A 523 -4.38 94.11 -103.01
N VAL A 524 -3.67 93.83 -101.92
CA VAL A 524 -3.40 92.46 -101.44
C VAL A 524 -4.58 91.99 -100.57
N ILE A 525 -5.09 90.80 -100.87
CA ILE A 525 -6.12 90.12 -100.07
C ILE A 525 -5.47 88.96 -99.33
N TRP A 526 -5.56 88.95 -98.01
CA TRP A 526 -5.10 87.86 -97.17
C TRP A 526 -6.26 86.90 -96.91
N ILE A 527 -6.12 85.66 -97.38
CA ILE A 527 -7.03 84.57 -97.05
C ILE A 527 -6.57 84.01 -95.71
N VAL A 528 -7.44 84.09 -94.71
CA VAL A 528 -7.21 83.53 -93.38
C VAL A 528 -8.35 82.57 -93.13
N GLY A 529 -8.07 81.31 -92.83
CA GLY A 529 -9.09 80.30 -92.70
C GLY A 529 -8.83 79.24 -91.66
N GLU A 530 -9.94 78.71 -91.16
CA GLU A 530 -10.00 77.62 -90.19
C GLU A 530 -10.65 76.40 -90.86
N ALA A 531 -9.94 75.27 -90.89
CA ALA A 531 -10.45 74.01 -91.44
C ALA A 531 -10.85 73.05 -90.33
N LYS A 532 -12.13 72.66 -90.26
CA LYS A 532 -12.66 71.68 -89.30
C LYS A 532 -13.71 70.75 -89.91
N TYR A 533 -13.61 69.45 -89.63
CA TYR A 533 -14.50 68.45 -90.23
C TYR A 533 -15.96 68.69 -89.85
N ASN A 534 -16.20 68.93 -88.56
CA ASN A 534 -17.48 69.36 -88.00
C ASN A 534 -17.28 70.72 -87.33
N LEU A 535 -17.71 71.80 -87.98
CA LEU A 535 -17.55 73.15 -87.43
C LEU A 535 -18.53 73.38 -86.28
N THR A 536 -18.01 73.84 -85.15
CA THR A 536 -18.80 74.15 -83.94
C THR A 536 -18.80 75.64 -83.62
N ILE A 537 -19.79 76.11 -82.85
CA ILE A 537 -19.89 77.53 -82.41
C ILE A 537 -18.60 77.97 -81.70
N ARG A 538 -18.04 77.12 -80.82
CA ARG A 538 -16.81 77.41 -80.09
C ARG A 538 -15.59 77.58 -81.00
N GLU A 539 -15.52 76.84 -82.10
CA GLU A 539 -14.44 76.99 -83.09
C GLU A 539 -14.62 78.28 -83.89
N VAL A 540 -15.84 78.60 -84.29
CA VAL A 540 -16.16 79.86 -84.96
C VAL A 540 -15.79 81.05 -84.08
N ASP A 541 -16.11 81.03 -82.79
CA ASP A 541 -15.76 82.11 -81.85
C ASP A 541 -14.24 82.24 -81.66
N ARG A 542 -13.51 81.11 -81.61
CA ARG A 542 -12.04 81.12 -81.56
C ARG A 542 -11.44 81.69 -82.83
N PHE A 543 -11.97 81.28 -83.98
CA PHE A 543 -11.52 81.77 -85.27
C PHE A 543 -11.83 83.26 -85.46
N ALA A 544 -12.98 83.75 -85.01
CA ALA A 544 -13.31 85.17 -85.04
C ALA A 544 -12.28 86.02 -84.28
N LYS A 545 -11.85 85.55 -83.09
CA LYS A 545 -10.77 86.20 -82.31
C LYS A 545 -9.41 86.15 -83.03
N LEU A 546 -9.12 85.05 -83.73
CA LEU A 546 -7.92 84.92 -84.56
C LEU A 546 -7.95 85.91 -85.73
N VAL A 547 -9.09 86.04 -86.41
CA VAL A 547 -9.30 86.99 -87.51
C VAL A 547 -9.16 88.44 -87.02
N GLU A 548 -9.71 88.78 -85.85
CA GLU A 548 -9.53 90.11 -85.27
C GLU A 548 -8.05 90.43 -85.00
N ARG A 549 -7.27 89.44 -84.56
CA ARG A 549 -5.82 89.60 -84.39
C ARG A 549 -5.11 89.72 -85.73
N ALA A 550 -5.45 88.90 -86.71
CA ALA A 550 -4.92 89.00 -88.07
C ALA A 550 -5.15 90.40 -88.65
N ARG A 551 -6.36 90.97 -88.47
CA ARG A 551 -6.72 92.33 -88.93
C ARG A 551 -5.86 93.44 -88.33
N LYS A 552 -5.31 93.25 -87.13
CA LYS A 552 -4.43 94.22 -86.47
C LYS A 552 -2.98 94.15 -86.95
N HIS A 553 -2.54 93.01 -87.49
CA HIS A 553 -1.12 92.76 -87.79
C HIS A 553 -0.82 92.60 -89.28
N LEU A 554 -1.83 92.31 -90.12
CA LEU A 554 -1.65 92.17 -91.57
C LEU A 554 -2.10 93.45 -92.28
N ILE A 555 -1.24 93.94 -93.18
CA ILE A 555 -1.53 95.09 -94.03
C ILE A 555 -2.18 94.57 -95.32
N GLY A 556 -3.45 94.89 -95.54
CA GLY A 556 -4.24 94.43 -96.69
C GLY A 556 -5.70 94.15 -96.32
N GLU A 557 -6.48 93.69 -97.29
CA GLU A 557 -7.84 93.24 -97.03
C GLU A 557 -7.82 91.81 -96.50
N ILE A 558 -8.50 91.52 -95.38
CA ILE A 558 -8.59 90.15 -94.87
C ILE A 558 -9.91 89.52 -95.26
N PHE A 559 -9.80 88.37 -95.94
CA PHE A 559 -10.88 87.47 -96.29
C PHE A 559 -10.90 86.28 -95.31
N PRO A 560 -11.74 86.34 -94.27
CA PRO A 560 -11.85 85.26 -93.30
C PRO A 560 -12.80 84.16 -93.79
N VAL A 561 -12.32 82.92 -93.82
CA VAL A 561 -13.10 81.77 -94.31
C VAL A 561 -13.03 80.56 -93.39
N CYS A 562 -14.17 80.09 -92.92
CA CYS A 562 -14.30 78.78 -92.29
C CYS A 562 -14.47 77.72 -93.38
N PHE A 563 -13.64 76.69 -93.38
CA PHE A 563 -13.76 75.53 -94.25
C PHE A 563 -14.22 74.31 -93.46
N CYS A 564 -15.28 73.64 -93.90
CA CYS A 564 -15.76 72.45 -93.18
C CYS A 564 -16.49 71.43 -94.07
N ARG A 565 -16.58 70.19 -93.60
CA ARG A 565 -17.43 69.19 -94.25
C ARG A 565 -18.88 69.30 -93.80
N ARG A 566 -19.11 69.56 -92.51
CA ARG A 566 -20.45 69.72 -91.91
C ARG A 566 -20.48 70.90 -90.95
N ALA A 567 -21.54 71.68 -91.02
CA ALA A 567 -21.89 72.71 -90.05
C ALA A 567 -23.41 72.67 -89.83
N ARG A 568 -23.84 72.63 -88.57
CA ARG A 568 -25.27 72.68 -88.23
C ARG A 568 -25.85 74.05 -88.62
N PRO A 569 -27.17 74.17 -88.92
CA PRO A 569 -27.78 75.44 -89.30
C PRO A 569 -27.48 76.59 -88.35
N GLU A 570 -27.51 76.34 -87.03
CA GLU A 570 -27.17 77.32 -85.98
C GLU A 570 -25.73 77.85 -86.11
N VAL A 571 -24.78 76.98 -86.47
CA VAL A 571 -23.37 77.36 -86.68
C VAL A 571 -23.24 78.20 -87.95
N GLN A 572 -23.94 77.83 -89.02
CA GLN A 572 -23.93 78.60 -90.28
C GLN A 572 -24.48 80.01 -90.07
N GLU A 573 -25.56 80.13 -89.29
CA GLU A 573 -26.13 81.42 -88.92
C GLU A 573 -25.15 82.26 -88.08
N HIS A 574 -24.43 81.63 -87.15
CA HIS A 574 -23.42 82.30 -86.33
C HIS A 574 -22.22 82.82 -87.15
N VAL A 575 -21.73 82.01 -88.11
CA VAL A 575 -20.66 82.42 -89.04
C VAL A 575 -21.09 83.65 -89.85
N ARG A 576 -22.33 83.66 -90.36
CA ARG A 576 -22.89 84.80 -91.09
C ARG A 576 -23.04 86.05 -90.21
N LYS A 577 -23.52 85.91 -88.96
CA LYS A 577 -23.66 87.02 -88.00
C LYS A 577 -22.33 87.73 -87.72
N LEU A 578 -21.23 86.97 -87.69
CA LEU A 578 -19.88 87.50 -87.48
C LEU A 578 -19.22 88.05 -88.76
N GLY A 579 -19.91 88.04 -89.90
CA GLY A 579 -19.39 88.54 -91.17
C GLY A 579 -18.28 87.68 -91.76
N LEU A 580 -18.18 86.42 -91.33
CA LEU A 580 -17.20 85.45 -91.83
C LEU A 580 -17.82 84.68 -93.02
N ARG A 581 -16.96 84.07 -93.85
CA ARG A 581 -17.40 83.24 -94.98
C ARG A 581 -17.35 81.76 -94.60
N LEU A 582 -18.30 80.98 -95.10
CA LEU A 582 -18.32 79.54 -94.89
C LEU A 582 -18.19 78.83 -96.23
N VAL A 583 -17.17 78.01 -96.39
CA VAL A 583 -17.01 77.14 -97.55
C VAL A 583 -17.13 75.69 -97.10
N PHE A 584 -18.01 74.96 -97.76
CA PHE A 584 -18.09 73.52 -97.55
C PHE A 584 -17.06 72.78 -98.40
N SER A 585 -16.68 71.59 -97.94
CA SER A 585 -15.73 70.71 -98.63
C SER A 585 -16.13 70.30 -100.05
N TYR A 586 -17.39 70.53 -100.44
CA TYR A 586 -17.92 70.30 -101.79
C TYR A 586 -18.05 71.59 -102.62
N GLY A 587 -17.42 72.70 -102.21
CA GLY A 587 -17.26 73.90 -103.02
C GLY A 587 -18.41 74.91 -102.97
N ARG A 588 -19.32 74.79 -102.00
CA ARG A 588 -20.41 75.75 -101.77
C ARG A 588 -19.96 76.84 -100.80
N LEU A 589 -20.00 78.09 -101.25
CA LEU A 589 -19.78 79.29 -100.43
C LEU A 589 -21.11 79.79 -99.84
N ILE A 590 -21.07 80.19 -98.56
CA ILE A 590 -22.19 80.76 -97.80
C ILE A 590 -21.75 82.04 -97.08
#